data_AF-A0A8T5Q699-F1
#
_entry.id   AF-A0A8T5Q699-F1
#
_cell.length_a   1.000
_cell.length_b   1.000
_cell.length_c   1.000
_cell.angle_alpha   90.00
_cell.angle_beta   90.00
_cell.angle_gamma   90.00
#
_symmetry.space_group_name_H-M   'P 1'
#
loop_
_entity.id
_entity.type
_entity.pdbx_description
1 polymer ?
#
loop_
_entity_poly.entity_id
_entity_poly.type
_entity_poly.pdbx_seq_one_letter_code
_entity_poly.pdbx_strand_id
1 'polypeptide(L)' 'MTDSFPSSGSIKIIVKPNSSKNKIICFDKEKDAYRVEIKAKPEANKANIGIVKFFSKLTKKDVKIVKGLHSKEKVLKIG' A
#
# COMPACT_ATOMS: atom_id res chain seq x y z
N MET A 1 -16.94 -26.82 -5.13
CA MET A 1 -15.59 -26.22 -5.00
C MET A 1 -15.70 -25.03 -4.06
N THR A 2 -15.80 -25.33 -2.78
CA THR A 2 -15.69 -24.36 -1.69
C THR A 2 -14.23 -24.32 -1.29
N ASP A 3 -13.59 -23.15 -1.36
CA ASP A 3 -13.16 -22.43 -0.16
C ASP A 3 -12.17 -21.29 -0.49
N SER A 4 -12.11 -20.31 0.40
CA SER A 4 -11.01 -19.35 0.61
C SER A 4 -11.03 -18.04 -0.18
N PHE A 5 -12.08 -17.23 0.01
CA PHE A 5 -11.83 -15.82 0.33
C PHE A 5 -11.34 -15.75 1.78
N PRO A 6 -10.05 -15.52 2.08
CA PRO A 6 -9.66 -15.29 3.47
C PRO A 6 -10.23 -13.94 3.93
N SER A 7 -11.01 -13.97 5.01
CA SER A 7 -11.53 -12.86 5.82
C SER A 7 -10.45 -11.93 6.40
N SER A 8 -9.51 -11.45 5.58
CA SER A 8 -8.39 -10.60 5.98
C SER A 8 -8.11 -9.59 4.88
N GLY A 9 -8.72 -8.41 4.99
CA GLY A 9 -8.66 -7.32 4.00
C GLY A 9 -7.22 -6.98 3.61
N SER A 10 -6.84 -7.42 2.41
CA SER A 10 -5.52 -7.16 1.82
C SER A 10 -5.72 -6.27 0.60
N ILE A 11 -5.11 -5.08 0.61
CA ILE A 11 -5.24 -4.09 -0.46
C ILE A 11 -3.94 -4.05 -1.24
N LYS A 12 -4.05 -4.10 -2.57
CA LYS A 12 -2.89 -3.86 -3.45
C LYS A 12 -2.73 -2.37 -3.66
N ILE A 13 -1.49 -1.90 -3.64
CA ILE A 13 -1.13 -0.52 -3.93
C ILE A 13 0.08 -0.46 -4.85
N ILE A 14 0.07 0.53 -5.73
CA ILE A 14 1.19 0.85 -6.61
C ILE A 14 1.82 2.13 -6.06
N VAL A 15 2.99 2.00 -5.47
CA VAL A 15 3.72 3.11 -4.86
C VAL A 15 4.60 3.75 -5.91
N LYS A 16 4.40 5.05 -6.10
CA LYS A 16 5.32 5.92 -6.82
C LYS A 16 6.14 6.71 -5.79
N PRO A 17 7.40 6.31 -5.54
CA PRO A 17 8.28 7.03 -4.63
C PRO A 17 8.79 8.32 -5.29
N ASN A 18 9.42 9.18 -4.49
CA ASN A 18 10.00 10.45 -4.93
C ASN A 18 8.98 11.47 -5.47
N SER A 19 7.75 11.45 -4.93
CA SER A 19 6.73 12.45 -5.29
C SER A 19 6.85 13.72 -4.43
N SER A 20 6.30 14.84 -4.88
CA SER A 20 6.38 16.09 -4.10
C SER A 20 5.55 16.06 -2.81
N LYS A 21 4.48 15.25 -2.76
CA LYS A 21 3.52 15.14 -1.65
C LYS A 21 2.99 13.71 -1.52
N ASN A 22 2.47 13.36 -0.34
CA ASN A 22 1.82 12.07 -0.07
C ASN A 22 0.34 12.14 -0.50
N LYS A 23 -0.06 11.43 -1.54
CA LYS A 23 -1.46 11.42 -2.02
C LYS A 23 -1.83 10.14 -2.76
N ILE A 24 -3.11 9.79 -2.74
CA ILE A 24 -3.69 8.74 -3.57
C ILE A 24 -4.09 9.38 -4.91
N ILE A 25 -3.64 8.81 -6.02
CA ILE A 25 -3.86 9.35 -7.37
C ILE A 25 -5.15 8.80 -7.97
N CYS A 26 -5.28 7.49 -8.00
CA CYS A 26 -6.39 6.81 -8.63
C CYS A 26 -6.45 5.35 -8.16
N PHE A 27 -7.62 4.74 -8.30
CA PHE A 27 -7.81 3.31 -8.11
C PHE A 27 -7.90 2.62 -9.47
N ASP A 28 -6.99 1.67 -9.68
CA ASP A 28 -6.91 0.86 -10.89
C ASP A 28 -7.85 -0.34 -10.70
N LYS A 29 -9.06 -0.27 -11.29
CA LYS A 29 -10.09 -1.31 -11.12
C LYS A 29 -9.70 -2.64 -11.76
N GLU A 30 -8.93 -2.61 -12.84
CA GLU A 30 -8.47 -3.82 -13.55
C GLU A 30 -7.44 -4.60 -12.72
N LYS A 31 -6.54 -3.89 -12.04
CA LYS A 31 -5.52 -4.50 -11.18
C LYS A 31 -5.92 -4.60 -9.71
N ASP A 32 -7.09 -4.07 -9.36
CA ASP A 32 -7.59 -3.92 -7.99
C ASP A 32 -6.53 -3.25 -7.09
N ALA A 33 -5.92 -2.16 -7.58
CA ALA A 33 -4.76 -1.55 -6.94
C ALA A 33 -4.83 -0.02 -6.86
N TYR A 34 -4.51 0.55 -5.68
CA TYR A 34 -4.46 2.01 -5.51
C TYR A 34 -3.10 2.57 -5.92
N ARG A 35 -3.07 3.55 -6.83
CA ARG A 35 -1.86 4.31 -7.13
C ARG A 35 -1.65 5.37 -6.07
N VAL A 36 -0.52 5.30 -5.37
CA VAL A 36 -0.18 6.20 -4.27
C VAL A 36 1.18 6.82 -4.53
N GLU A 37 1.21 8.15 -4.48
CA GLU A 37 2.43 8.94 -4.51
C GLU A 37 2.91 9.18 -3.08
N ILE A 38 4.18 8.87 -2.82
CA ILE A 38 4.81 9.03 -1.51
C ILE A 38 6.06 9.90 -1.70
N LYS A 39 6.20 10.93 -0.85
CA LYS A 39 7.38 11.80 -0.85
C LYS A 39 8.66 11.10 -0.39
N ALA A 40 8.53 10.02 0.37
CA ALA A 40 9.68 9.27 0.83
C ALA A 40 10.46 8.65 -0.34
N LYS A 41 11.78 8.63 -0.20
CA LYS A 41 12.68 7.93 -1.13
C LYS A 41 12.43 6.42 -1.08
N PRO A 42 12.66 5.70 -2.20
CA PRO A 42 12.54 4.24 -2.23
C PRO A 42 13.66 3.53 -1.46
N GLU A 43 14.69 4.25 -1.01
CA GLU A 43 15.79 3.69 -0.20
C GLU A 43 15.28 3.12 1.13
N ALA A 44 15.52 1.81 1.28
CA ALA A 44 15.55 1.01 2.50
C ALA A 44 14.65 1.54 3.65
N ASN A 45 13.42 1.04 3.68
CA ASN A 45 12.40 1.26 4.73
C ASN A 45 11.75 2.65 4.81
N LYS A 46 12.31 3.73 4.25
CA LYS A 46 11.67 5.07 4.32
C LYS A 46 10.32 5.11 3.61
N ALA A 47 10.23 4.52 2.40
CA ALA A 47 8.96 4.37 1.70
C ALA A 47 7.96 3.53 2.50
N ASN A 48 8.42 2.40 3.06
CA ASN A 48 7.57 1.46 3.81
C ASN A 48 6.96 2.12 5.05
N ILE A 49 7.78 2.81 5.84
CA ILE A 49 7.33 3.55 7.02
C ILE A 49 6.35 4.66 6.61
N GLY A 50 6.65 5.39 5.53
CA GLY A 50 5.76 6.44 5.01
C GLY A 50 4.38 5.92 4.60
N ILE A 51 4.35 4.77 3.92
CA ILE A 51 3.09 4.11 3.50
C ILE A 51 2.30 3.67 4.72
N VAL A 52 2.91 2.91 5.63
CA VAL A 52 2.24 2.42 6.84
C VAL A 52 1.69 3.59 7.65
N LYS A 53 2.47 4.67 7.83
CA LYS A 53 2.06 5.86 8.59
C LYS A 53 0.93 6.65 7.91
N PHE A 54 0.93 6.70 6.57
CA PHE A 54 -0.13 7.34 5.80
C PHE A 54 -1.43 6.54 5.86
N PHE A 55 -1.37 5.24 5.61
CA PHE A 55 -2.54 4.37 5.62
C PHE A 55 -3.08 4.14 7.02
N SER A 56 -2.23 3.96 8.03
CA SER A 56 -2.68 3.82 9.43
C SER A 56 -3.43 5.06 9.92
N LYS A 57 -3.00 6.27 9.52
CA LYS A 57 -3.76 7.51 9.79
C LYS A 57 -5.10 7.56 9.07
N LEU A 58 -5.16 7.07 7.83
CA LEU A 58 -6.37 7.04 7.01
C LEU A 58 -7.41 6.03 7.52
N THR A 59 -6.97 4.79 7.79
CA THR A 59 -7.84 3.68 8.14
C THR A 59 -8.09 3.59 9.65
N LYS A 60 -7.33 4.33 10.46
CA LYS A 60 -7.24 4.20 11.93
C LYS A 60 -7.02 2.76 12.39
N LYS A 61 -6.42 1.94 11.53
CA LYS A 61 -6.17 0.51 11.73
C LYS A 61 -4.67 0.22 11.61
N ASP A 62 -4.29 -0.96 12.06
CA ASP A 62 -2.93 -1.47 11.88
C ASP A 62 -2.75 -1.85 10.42
N VAL A 63 -1.71 -1.30 9.78
CA VAL A 63 -1.44 -1.54 8.37
C VAL A 63 -0.03 -2.09 8.23
N LYS A 64 0.09 -3.25 7.57
CA LYS A 64 1.37 -3.94 7.40
C LYS A 64 1.59 -4.31 5.94
N ILE A 65 2.82 -4.16 5.47
CA ILE A 65 3.20 -4.60 4.13
C ILE A 65 3.47 -6.09 4.19
N VAL A 66 2.66 -6.89 3.49
CA VAL A 66 2.80 -8.36 3.45
C VAL A 66 3.61 -8.83 2.23
N LYS A 67 3.59 -8.08 1.12
CA LYS A 67 4.34 -8.39 -0.10
C LYS A 67 4.80 -7.12 -0.83
N GLY A 68 5.84 -7.24 -1.65
CA GLY A 68 6.35 -6.14 -2.49
C GLY A 68 7.33 -5.21 -1.77
N LEU A 69 8.17 -5.75 -0.89
CA LEU A 69 9.20 -4.95 -0.19
C LEU A 69 10.14 -4.22 -1.17
N HIS A 70 10.57 -4.90 -2.24
CA HIS A 70 11.47 -4.37 -3.27
C HIS A 70 10.77 -3.89 -4.55
N SER A 71 9.44 -4.09 -4.67
CA SER A 71 8.68 -3.74 -5.88
C SER A 71 7.87 -2.45 -5.70
N LYS A 72 7.51 -1.82 -6.83
CA LYS A 72 6.58 -0.67 -6.87
C LYS A 72 5.16 -1.10 -6.46
N GLU A 73 4.77 -2.31 -6.85
CA GLU A 73 3.53 -2.96 -6.42
C GLU A 73 3.72 -3.61 -5.05
N LYS A 74 2.87 -3.22 -4.10
CA LYS A 74 2.89 -3.70 -2.73
C LYS A 74 1.51 -4.19 -2.31
N VAL A 75 1.49 -5.16 -1.41
CA VAL A 75 0.25 -5.63 -0.79
C VAL A 75 0.28 -5.23 0.68
N LEU A 76 -0.73 -4.48 1.09
CA LEU A 76 -0.96 -4.05 2.45
C LEU A 76 -2.04 -4.94 3.07
N LYS A 77 -1.81 -5.44 4.27
CA LYS A 77 -2.81 -6.08 5.09
C LYS A 77 -3.31 -5.07 6.12
N ILE A 78 -4.62 -4.95 6.24
CA ILE A 78 -5.30 -4.10 7.22
C ILE A 78 -5.86 -5.00 8.31
N GLY A 79 -5.49 -4.72 9.55
CA GLY A 79 -6.03 -5.34 10.76
C GLY A 79 -7.37 -4.77 11.19
#